data_AF-A0A7V9JFD4-F1
#
_entry.id   AF-A0A7V9JFD4-F1
#
_cell.length_a   1.000
_cell.length_b   1.000
_cell.length_c   1.000
_cell.angle_alpha   90.00
_cell.angle_beta   90.00
_cell.angle_gamma   90.00
#
_symmetry.space_group_name_H-M   'P 1'
#
loop_
_entity.id
_entity.type
_entity.pdbx_description
1 polymer ?
#
loop_
_entity_poly.entity_id
_entity_poly.type
_entity_poly.pdbx_seq_one_letter_code
_entity_poly.pdbx_strand_id
1 'polypeptide(L)' 'GAGPPPLLTVQFRKDGQDLRFFSTITTFGTPRDVTIDEMRIECTFPADDATAEFCRALAQAHASSAFTPQATSPTSPPST' A
#
# COMPACT_ATOMS: atom_id res chain seq x y z
N GLY A 1 -15.15 -12.54 -30.02
CA GLY A 1 -15.15 -13.00 -28.62
C GLY A 1 -14.95 -11.80 -27.72
N ALA A 2 -15.55 -11.77 -26.53
CA ALA A 2 -15.32 -10.70 -25.57
C ALA A 2 -13.82 -10.63 -25.23
N GLY A 3 -13.25 -9.42 -25.24
CA GLY A 3 -11.87 -9.20 -24.82
C GLY A 3 -11.65 -9.56 -23.36
N PRO A 4 -10.39 -9.68 -22.90
CA PRO A 4 -10.12 -9.89 -21.49
C PRO A 4 -10.80 -8.78 -20.66
N PRO A 5 -11.31 -9.11 -19.46
CA PRO A 5 -11.91 -8.11 -18.58
C PRO A 5 -10.87 -7.01 -18.27
N PRO A 6 -11.28 -5.75 -18.04
CA PRO A 6 -10.38 -4.64 -17.76
C PRO A 6 -9.86 -4.71 -16.31
N LEU A 7 -9.20 -5.82 -15.99
CA LEU A 7 -8.64 -6.13 -14.69
C LEU A 7 -7.12 -6.19 -14.81
N LEU A 8 -6.43 -5.43 -13.96
CA LEU A 8 -5.00 -5.57 -13.78
C LEU A 8 -4.76 -6.62 -12.70
N THR A 9 -4.09 -7.72 -13.07
CA THR A 9 -3.68 -8.77 -12.14
C THR A 9 -2.17 -8.86 -12.07
N VAL A 10 -1.63 -9.07 -10.87
CA VAL A 10 -0.19 -9.26 -10.64
C VAL A 10 0.01 -10.59 -9.93
N GLN A 11 0.95 -11.40 -10.44
CA GLN A 11 1.33 -12.67 -9.83
C GLN A 11 2.84 -12.73 -9.71
N PHE A 12 3.33 -13.06 -8.53
CA PHE A 12 4.76 -13.19 -8.27
C PHE A 12 5.03 -14.17 -7.15
N ARG A 13 6.29 -14.61 -7.04
CA ARG A 13 6.75 -15.51 -5.99
C ARG A 13 7.71 -14.77 -5.06
N LYS A 14 7.51 -14.93 -3.75
CA LYS A 14 8.37 -14.37 -2.71
C LYS A 14 8.58 -15.42 -1.61
N ASP A 15 9.83 -15.70 -1.25
CA ASP A 15 10.20 -16.66 -0.20
C ASP A 15 9.50 -18.03 -0.32
N GLY A 16 9.31 -18.50 -1.55
CA GLY A 16 8.61 -19.76 -1.86
C GLY A 16 7.08 -19.68 -1.88
N GLN A 17 6.49 -18.53 -1.56
CA GLN A 17 5.04 -18.30 -1.60
C GLN A 17 4.63 -17.69 -2.93
N ASP A 18 3.61 -18.27 -3.57
CA ASP A 18 2.94 -17.68 -4.73
C ASP A 18 1.90 -16.67 -4.25
N LEU A 19 2.02 -15.43 -4.70
CA LEU A 19 1.16 -14.32 -4.32
C LEU A 19 0.42 -13.80 -5.54
N ARG A 20 -0.90 -13.63 -5.41
CA ARG A 20 -1.79 -13.22 -6.49
C ARG A 20 -2.62 -12.02 -6.05
N PHE A 21 -2.62 -10.98 -6.87
CA PHE A 21 -3.34 -9.75 -6.60
C PHE A 21 -4.14 -9.30 -7.82
N PHE A 22 -5.18 -8.52 -7.56
CA PHE A 22 -5.81 -7.66 -8.55
C PHE A 22 -5.84 -6.22 -8.04
N SER A 23 -5.74 -5.26 -8.95
CA SER A 23 -5.82 -3.84 -8.63
C SER A 23 -7.11 -3.23 -9.16
N THR A 24 -7.69 -2.31 -8.39
CA THR A 24 -8.72 -1.38 -8.86
C THR A 24 -8.10 0.01 -8.98
N ILE A 25 -8.31 0.67 -10.11
CA ILE A 25 -7.86 2.05 -10.33
C ILE A 25 -9.11 2.94 -10.41
N THR A 26 -9.22 3.89 -9.48
CA THR A 26 -10.27 4.90 -9.45
C THR A 26 -9.71 6.22 -9.93
N THR A 27 -10.29 6.78 -10.99
CA THR A 27 -9.93 8.10 -11.52
C THR A 27 -11.01 9.11 -11.15
N PHE A 28 -10.63 10.27 -10.62
CA PHE A 28 -11.57 11.36 -10.38
C PHE A 28 -11.83 12.11 -11.69
N GLY A 29 -13.09 12.19 -12.14
CA GLY A 29 -13.46 12.86 -13.38
C GLY A 29 -13.85 14.33 -13.18
N THR A 30 -13.49 15.18 -14.15
CA THR A 30 -13.86 16.62 -14.24
C THR A 30 -13.67 17.39 -12.93
N PRO A 31 -12.44 17.51 -12.40
CA PRO A 31 -12.22 18.40 -11.28
C PRO A 31 -12.39 19.84 -11.77
N ARG A 32 -13.27 20.59 -11.11
CA ARG A 32 -13.47 22.02 -11.36
C ARG A 32 -12.22 22.85 -11.00
N ASP A 33 -11.26 22.24 -10.30
CA ASP A 33 -9.96 22.77 -9.94
C ASP A 33 -8.83 21.95 -10.58
N VAL A 34 -7.93 22.62 -11.28
CA VAL A 34 -6.82 22.06 -12.09
C VAL A 34 -5.81 21.22 -11.28
N THR A 35 -5.85 21.26 -9.95
CA THR A 35 -4.91 20.56 -9.07
C THR A 35 -5.20 19.06 -8.87
N ILE A 36 -6.33 18.53 -9.36
CA ILE A 36 -6.74 17.13 -9.17
C ILE A 36 -6.98 16.39 -10.51
N ASP A 37 -6.71 17.03 -11.66
CA ASP A 37 -7.06 16.51 -13.01
C ASP A 37 -6.45 15.14 -13.35
N GLU A 38 -5.39 14.74 -12.64
CA GLU A 38 -4.69 13.48 -12.86
C GLU A 38 -4.66 12.56 -11.63
N MET A 39 -5.47 12.84 -10.60
CA MET A 39 -5.44 12.00 -9.40
C MET A 39 -6.11 10.65 -9.64
N ARG A 40 -5.37 9.59 -9.35
CA ARG A 40 -5.84 8.20 -9.39
C ARG A 40 -5.54 7.52 -8.06
N ILE A 41 -6.52 6.78 -7.55
CA ILE A 41 -6.33 5.89 -6.41
C ILE A 41 -6.21 4.48 -6.94
N GLU A 42 -5.09 3.83 -6.65
CA GLU A 42 -4.92 2.39 -6.85
C GLU A 42 -5.11 1.66 -5.52
N CYS A 43 -5.96 0.63 -5.53
CA CYS A 43 -6.11 -0.30 -4.43
C CYS A 43 -5.75 -1.70 -4.92
N THR A 44 -4.82 -2.36 -4.25
CA THR A 44 -4.39 -3.73 -4.59
C THR A 44 -4.94 -4.71 -3.56
N PHE A 45 -5.63 -5.75 -4.03
CA PHE A 45 -6.33 -6.72 -3.19
C PHE A 45 -5.78 -8.13 -3.41
N PRO A 46 -5.67 -8.94 -2.33
CA PRO A 46 -5.33 -10.35 -2.48
C PRO A 46 -6.42 -11.06 -3.29
N ALA A 47 -6.00 -11.85 -4.27
CA ALA A 47 -6.91 -12.59 -5.15
C ALA A 47 -7.31 -13.98 -4.59
N ASP A 48 -6.66 -14.42 -3.51
CA ASP A 48 -6.94 -15.69 -2.82
C ASP A 48 -6.63 -15.60 -1.31
N ASP A 49 -7.10 -16.60 -0.55
CA ASP A 49 -6.96 -16.65 0.90
C ASP A 49 -5.50 -16.75 1.36
N ALA A 50 -4.67 -17.50 0.63
CA ALA A 50 -3.25 -17.65 0.94
C ALA A 50 -2.51 -16.31 0.84
N THR A 51 -2.80 -15.52 -0.21
CA THR A 51 -2.25 -14.17 -0.35
C THR A 51 -2.79 -13.24 0.74
N ALA A 52 -4.07 -13.36 1.10
CA ALA A 52 -4.67 -12.56 2.17
C ALA A 52 -4.04 -12.83 3.55
N GLU A 53 -3.78 -14.08 3.87
CA GLU A 53 -3.07 -14.48 5.09
C GLU A 53 -1.64 -13.95 5.12
N PHE A 54 -0.92 -14.03 4.00
CA PHE A 54 0.40 -13.45 3.88
C PHE A 54 0.40 -11.94 4.17
N CYS A 55 -0.54 -11.19 3.59
CA CYS A 55 -0.67 -9.75 3.85
C CYS A 55 -0.99 -9.44 5.32
N ARG A 56 -1.86 -10.22 5.96
CA ARG A 56 -2.17 -10.05 7.40
C ARG A 56 -0.95 -10.30 8.28
N ALA A 57 -0.19 -11.36 8.02
CA ALA A 57 1.03 -11.66 8.76
C ALA A 57 2.09 -10.56 8.58
N LEU A 58 2.26 -10.04 7.36
CA LEU A 58 3.17 -8.94 7.07
C LEU A 58 2.79 -7.67 7.85
N ALA A 59 1.50 -7.31 7.88
CA ALA A 59 1.00 -6.15 8.62
C ALA A 59 1.25 -6.29 10.14
N GLN A 60 1.03 -7.47 10.71
CA GLN A 60 1.28 -7.75 12.12
C GLN A 60 2.77 -7.64 12.47
N ALA A 61 3.65 -8.17 11.62
CA ALA A 61 5.10 -8.08 11.81
C ALA A 61 5.57 -6.61 11.83
N HIS A 62 5.08 -5.78 10.90
CA HIS A 62 5.40 -4.35 10.89
C HIS A 62 4.82 -3.58 12.08
N ALA A 63 3.61 -3.91 12.53
CA ALA A 63 3.01 -3.30 13.71
C ALA A 63 3.80 -3.59 14.99
N SER A 64 4.41 -4.77 15.09
CA SER A 64 5.28 -5.13 16.23
C SER A 64 6.63 -4.40 16.24
N SER A 65 7.00 -3.78 15.12
CA SER A 65 8.18 -2.93 14.96
C SER A 65 7.86 -1.44 15.12
N ALA A 66 6.71 -1.10 15.69
CA ALA A 66 6.21 0.27 15.74
C ALA A 66 7.25 1.26 16.28
N PHE A 67 7.25 2.44 15.64
CA PHE A 67 8.11 3.57 15.95
C PHE A 67 8.09 3.90 17.45
N THR A 68 9.20 3.69 18.13
CA THR A 68 9.46 4.28 19.44
C THR A 68 9.69 5.78 19.21
N PRO A 69 8.81 6.68 19.68
CA PRO A 69 9.10 8.10 19.60
C PRO A 69 10.40 8.38 20.37
N GLN A 70 11.43 8.83 19.66
CA GLN A 70 12.68 9.24 20.27
C GLN A 70 12.37 10.47 21.14
N ALA A 71 12.40 10.31 22.46
CA ALA A 71 12.31 11.44 23.38
C ALA A 71 13.39 12.45 23.00
N THR A 72 13.00 13.65 22.60
CA THR A 72 13.94 14.73 22.30
C THR A 72 14.66 15.08 23.60
N SER A 73 15.95 14.77 23.69
CA SER A 73 16.78 15.20 24.80
C SER A 73 16.71 16.73 24.92
N PRO A 74 16.46 17.31 26.12
CA PRO A 74 16.49 18.75 26.29
C PRO A 74 17.90 19.25 25.96
N THR A 75 18.01 20.17 24.99
CA THR A 75 19.27 20.84 24.66
C THR A 75 19.73 21.67 25.86
N SER A 76 20.90 21.37 26.40
CA SER A 76 21.51 22.19 27.46
C SER A 76 21.76 23.62 26.96
N PRO A 77 21.48 24.66 27.77
CA PRO A 77 21.75 26.03 27.39
C PRO A 77 23.28 26.28 27.28
N PRO A 78 23.72 27.22 26.42
CA PRO A 78 25.13 27.52 26.23
C PRO A 78 25.75 28.16 27.49
N SER A 79 26.97 27.76 27.83
CA SER A 79 27.77 28.38 28.88
C SER A 79 28.28 29.76 28.41
N THR A 80 28.07 30.78 29.23
CA THR A 80 28.60 32.16 29.08
C THR A 80 30.10 32.24 29.28
#